data_AF-A0A3P7LHG1-F1
#
_entry.id   AF-A0A3P7LHG1-F1
#
_cell.length_a   1.000
_cell.length_b   1.000
_cell.length_c   1.000
_cell.angle_alpha   90.00
_cell.angle_beta   90.00
_cell.angle_gamma   90.00
#
_symmetry.space_group_name_H-M   'P 1'
#
loop_
_entity.id
_entity.type
_entity.pdbx_description
1 polymer ?
#
loop_
_entity_poly.entity_id
_entity_poly.type
_entity_poly.pdbx_seq_one_letter_code
_entity_poly.pdbx_strand_id
1 'polypeptide(L)'
;MCAGQMDSLQDTGVAVSMHDTAESREIDITQSELLVNFFWESKEEFFAAYALSTLINLLREPVMRSQCDKVVQAICNVVSSLGQRSIPYLHQVMRELFQCLQSLQDARLQETVVNHLASIVSIIGPHAKEFVHDVVNIIIAHWWISPAVQRAAIRLLGSISSALGSDFRPFISRLTPTLLRMLKQETDEANLIALFDLLGNLGILLEDHVHILV
;
A
#
# COMPACT_ATOMS: atom_id res chain seq x y z
N MET A 1 -18.97 -41.05 -69.08
CA MET A 1 -19.11 -40.61 -67.67
C MET A 1 -17.73 -40.78 -67.05
N CYS A 2 -16.81 -39.81 -67.18
CA CYS A 2 -16.70 -38.48 -66.56
C CYS A 2 -16.12 -38.51 -65.12
N ALA A 3 -15.19 -37.55 -64.91
CA ALA A 3 -14.48 -37.14 -63.67
C ALA A 3 -13.19 -37.93 -63.34
N GLY A 4 -12.00 -37.36 -63.14
CA GLY A 4 -11.59 -35.95 -63.00
C GLY A 4 -11.19 -35.58 -61.56
N GLN A 5 -9.88 -35.40 -61.35
CA GLN A 5 -9.19 -34.48 -60.42
C GLN A 5 -9.14 -34.68 -58.89
N MET A 6 -7.90 -34.47 -58.39
CA MET A 6 -7.45 -33.53 -57.33
C MET A 6 -6.91 -34.06 -55.99
N ASP A 7 -5.76 -33.47 -55.65
CA ASP A 7 -4.86 -33.65 -54.51
C ASP A 7 -5.51 -33.41 -53.14
N SER A 8 -4.93 -34.03 -52.10
CA SER A 8 -4.92 -33.43 -50.76
C SER A 8 -3.60 -33.73 -50.05
N LEU A 9 -2.87 -32.64 -49.76
CA LEU A 9 -1.75 -32.58 -48.82
C LEU A 9 -2.24 -32.98 -47.42
N GLN A 10 -1.58 -33.94 -46.79
CA GLN A 10 -1.73 -34.19 -45.35
C GLN A 10 -0.49 -33.68 -44.62
N ASP A 11 -0.71 -32.55 -43.94
CA ASP A 11 0.09 -32.00 -42.86
C ASP A 11 0.17 -33.02 -41.72
N THR A 12 1.35 -33.60 -41.47
CA THR A 12 1.61 -34.34 -40.24
C THR A 12 2.13 -33.36 -39.20
N GLY A 13 1.20 -32.88 -38.36
CA GLY A 13 1.51 -32.13 -37.15
C GLY A 13 2.31 -32.97 -36.16
N VAL A 14 3.55 -32.57 -35.90
CA VAL A 14 4.38 -33.12 -34.82
C VAL A 14 4.04 -32.34 -33.55
N ALA A 15 3.38 -33.01 -32.61
CA ALA A 15 3.18 -32.52 -31.25
C ALA A 15 4.49 -32.64 -30.47
N VAL A 16 5.07 -31.52 -30.03
CA VAL A 16 6.20 -31.50 -29.10
C VAL A 16 5.69 -31.07 -27.71
N SER A 17 5.83 -32.01 -26.78
CA SER A 17 5.55 -31.91 -25.36
C SER A 17 6.44 -30.84 -24.69
N MET A 18 5.81 -29.94 -23.93
CA MET A 18 6.50 -28.99 -23.06
C MET A 18 7.02 -29.72 -21.82
N HIS A 19 8.34 -29.80 -21.67
CA HIS A 19 8.97 -30.08 -20.39
C HIS A 19 9.59 -28.78 -19.88
N ASP A 20 9.01 -28.22 -18.82
CA ASP A 20 9.53 -27.06 -18.10
C ASP A 20 10.83 -27.45 -17.37
N THR A 21 11.97 -27.01 -17.91
CA THR A 21 13.19 -26.82 -17.14
C THR A 21 13.32 -25.33 -16.84
N ALA A 22 13.20 -24.98 -15.57
CA ALA A 22 13.44 -23.65 -15.04
C ALA A 22 14.89 -23.21 -15.31
N GLU A 23 15.11 -22.51 -16.42
CA GLU A 23 16.30 -21.67 -16.60
C GLU A 23 15.99 -20.28 -16.05
N SER A 24 16.68 -19.91 -14.98
CA SER A 24 16.86 -18.52 -14.58
C SER A 24 17.55 -17.77 -15.71
N ARG A 25 16.77 -17.20 -16.63
CA ARG A 25 17.30 -16.27 -17.64
C ARG A 25 17.38 -14.89 -17.02
N GLU A 26 18.61 -14.50 -16.73
CA GLU A 26 19.01 -13.10 -16.58
C GLU A 26 18.73 -12.43 -17.94
N ILE A 27 17.66 -11.64 -18.03
CA ILE A 27 17.24 -11.04 -19.28
C ILE A 27 17.95 -9.68 -19.42
N ASP A 28 19.06 -9.68 -20.16
CA ASP A 28 19.66 -8.45 -20.67
C ASP A 28 18.79 -7.89 -21.80
N ILE A 29 17.70 -7.22 -21.44
CA ILE A 29 16.82 -6.56 -22.42
C ILE A 29 17.53 -5.29 -22.89
N THR A 30 18.04 -5.32 -24.13
CA THR A 30 18.60 -4.13 -24.75
C THR A 30 17.50 -3.10 -25.03
N GLN A 31 17.81 -1.81 -24.89
CA GLN A 31 16.86 -0.68 -25.02
C GLN A 31 16.05 -0.70 -26.33
N SER A 32 16.56 -1.37 -27.36
CA SER A 32 15.93 -1.52 -28.68
C SER A 32 14.80 -2.54 -28.71
N GLU A 33 14.81 -3.58 -27.87
CA GLU A 33 13.72 -4.57 -27.76
C GLU A 33 12.52 -4.02 -26.95
N LEU A 34 12.78 -3.08 -26.04
CA LEU A 34 11.73 -2.34 -25.32
C LEU A 34 10.89 -1.44 -26.24
N LEU A 35 11.44 -1.00 -27.39
CA LEU A 35 10.76 -0.05 -28.29
C LEU A 35 9.72 -0.70 -29.21
N VAL A 36 9.83 -1.99 -29.50
CA VAL A 36 9.03 -2.64 -30.56
C VAL A 36 7.72 -3.23 -30.04
N ASN A 37 7.58 -3.42 -28.72
CA ASN A 37 6.35 -3.95 -28.10
C ASN A 37 5.49 -2.87 -27.38
N PHE A 38 5.70 -1.58 -27.71
CA PHE A 38 5.04 -0.44 -27.05
C PHE A 38 3.53 -0.37 -27.34
N PHE A 39 2.74 -1.04 -26.50
CA PHE A 39 1.34 -0.66 -26.30
C PHE A 39 1.31 0.70 -25.60
N TRP A 40 0.67 1.67 -26.21
CA TRP A 40 0.68 3.08 -25.80
C TRP A 40 -0.02 3.32 -24.45
N GLU A 41 -0.85 2.38 -23.98
CA GLU A 41 -1.44 2.36 -22.65
C GLU A 41 -0.44 1.97 -21.53
N SER A 42 0.67 1.29 -21.87
CA SER A 42 1.68 0.83 -20.91
C SER A 42 2.77 1.87 -20.56
N LYS A 43 2.83 3.00 -21.27
CA LYS A 43 3.89 4.02 -21.07
C LYS A 43 3.82 4.63 -19.68
N GLU A 44 2.63 5.05 -19.26
CA GLU A 44 2.43 5.73 -17.98
C GLU A 44 2.72 4.80 -16.81
N GLU A 45 2.29 3.54 -16.90
CA GLU A 45 2.59 2.51 -15.92
C GLU A 45 4.09 2.20 -15.87
N PHE A 46 4.76 2.12 -17.02
CA PHE A 46 6.20 1.93 -17.09
C PHE A 46 6.98 3.10 -16.46
N PHE A 47 6.64 4.34 -16.80
CA PHE A 47 7.30 5.51 -16.22
C PHE A 47 7.00 5.66 -14.73
N ALA A 48 5.77 5.37 -14.31
CA ALA A 48 5.39 5.39 -12.90
C ALA A 48 6.09 4.28 -12.11
N ALA A 49 6.22 3.08 -12.67
CA ALA A 49 6.96 1.98 -12.06
C ALA A 49 8.46 2.28 -11.94
N TYR A 50 9.05 2.86 -12.99
CA TYR A 50 10.43 3.29 -12.99
C TYR A 50 10.67 4.43 -11.98
N ALA A 51 9.79 5.44 -11.96
CA ALA A 51 9.80 6.51 -10.98
C ALA A 51 9.66 5.96 -9.55
N LEU A 52 8.75 5.02 -9.33
CA LEU A 52 8.53 4.41 -8.02
C LEU A 52 9.76 3.61 -7.56
N SER A 53 10.35 2.81 -8.45
CA SER A 53 11.57 2.03 -8.17
C SER A 53 12.75 2.95 -7.81
N THR A 54 12.95 4.02 -8.58
CA THR A 54 14.00 5.01 -8.29
C THR A 54 13.77 5.77 -6.99
N LEU A 55 12.54 6.18 -6.70
CA LEU A 55 12.20 6.85 -5.44
C LEU A 55 12.35 5.92 -4.23
N ILE A 56 11.99 4.65 -4.36
CA ILE A 56 12.22 3.64 -3.32
C ILE A 56 13.73 3.47 -3.06
N ASN A 57 14.54 3.37 -4.11
CA ASN A 57 15.98 3.28 -3.94
C ASN A 57 16.56 4.54 -3.28
N LEU A 58 16.00 5.71 -3.58
CA LEU A 58 16.39 6.97 -2.94
C LEU A 58 16.02 7.02 -1.44
N LEU A 59 14.91 6.40 -1.02
CA LEU A 59 14.56 6.27 0.41
C LEU A 59 15.58 5.44 1.20
N ARG A 60 16.22 4.45 0.55
CA ARG A 60 17.22 3.60 1.19
C ARG A 60 18.55 4.34 1.43
N GLU A 61 18.79 5.43 0.72
CA GLU A 61 20.05 6.17 0.85
C GLU A 61 20.08 7.00 2.15
N PRO A 62 21.09 6.79 3.03
CA PRO A 62 21.16 7.44 4.33
C PRO A 62 21.30 8.96 4.25
N VAL A 63 21.76 9.49 3.10
CA VAL A 63 21.96 10.91 2.85
C VAL A 63 20.62 11.66 2.73
N MET A 64 19.55 10.96 2.37
CA MET A 64 18.23 11.57 2.11
C MET A 64 17.30 11.64 3.33
N ARG A 65 17.75 11.29 4.54
CA ARG A 65 16.89 11.41 5.75
C ARG A 65 16.37 12.82 5.99
N SER A 66 17.13 13.85 5.62
CA SER A 66 16.70 15.26 5.72
C SER A 66 15.67 15.66 4.66
N GLN A 67 15.58 14.92 3.54
CA GLN A 67 14.64 15.15 2.45
C GLN A 67 13.60 14.03 2.33
N CYS A 68 13.56 13.12 3.30
CA CYS A 68 12.70 11.95 3.30
C CYS A 68 11.22 12.33 3.09
N ASP A 69 10.80 13.45 3.65
CA ASP A 69 9.48 14.05 3.46
C ASP A 69 9.10 14.18 1.98
N LYS A 70 10.00 14.76 1.17
CA LYS A 70 9.78 15.01 -0.26
C LYS A 70 9.77 13.71 -1.07
N VAL A 71 10.62 12.75 -0.70
CA VAL A 71 10.68 11.45 -1.38
C VAL A 71 9.42 10.63 -1.09
N VAL A 72 8.98 10.57 0.17
CA VAL A 72 7.73 9.90 0.56
C VAL A 72 6.53 10.58 -0.10
N GLN A 73 6.50 11.91 -0.16
CA GLN A 73 5.45 12.63 -0.87
C GLN A 73 5.42 12.29 -2.36
N ALA A 74 6.58 12.24 -3.02
CA ALA A 74 6.67 11.86 -4.43
C ALA A 74 6.16 10.42 -4.66
N ILE A 75 6.51 9.49 -3.78
CA ILE A 75 6.02 8.11 -3.80
C ILE A 75 4.49 8.10 -3.67
N CYS A 76 3.94 8.82 -2.71
CA CYS A 76 2.49 8.92 -2.54
C CYS A 76 1.79 9.51 -3.75
N ASN A 77 2.38 10.53 -4.39
CA ASN A 77 1.80 11.12 -5.61
C ASN A 77 1.77 10.12 -6.76
N VAL A 78 2.84 9.33 -6.94
CA VAL A 78 2.90 8.26 -7.96
C VAL A 78 1.90 7.14 -7.65
N VAL A 79 1.79 6.73 -6.39
CA VAL A 79 0.78 5.74 -5.96
C VAL A 79 -0.64 6.29 -6.18
N SER A 80 -0.86 7.58 -5.92
CA SER A 80 -2.15 8.24 -6.13
C SER A 80 -2.50 8.34 -7.61
N SER A 81 -1.54 8.62 -8.48
CA SER A 81 -1.77 8.67 -9.93
C SER A 81 -2.06 7.28 -10.52
N LEU A 82 -1.43 6.23 -9.96
CA LEU A 82 -1.67 4.85 -10.38
C LEU A 82 -2.96 4.26 -9.79
N GLY A 83 -3.42 4.74 -8.64
CA GLY A 83 -4.57 4.19 -7.94
C GLY A 83 -4.38 2.70 -7.63
N GLN A 84 -5.36 1.87 -8.00
CA GLN A 84 -5.30 0.41 -7.82
C GLN A 84 -4.22 -0.26 -8.70
N ARG A 85 -3.72 0.39 -9.75
CA ARG A 85 -2.64 -0.19 -10.57
C ARG A 85 -1.29 -0.22 -9.85
N SER A 86 -1.20 0.43 -8.68
CA SER A 86 -0.02 0.40 -7.82
C SER A 86 0.16 -0.90 -7.02
N ILE A 87 -0.86 -1.78 -6.98
CA ILE A 87 -0.86 -3.02 -6.17
C ILE A 87 0.39 -3.90 -6.37
N PRO A 88 0.93 -4.12 -7.58
CA PRO A 88 2.13 -4.96 -7.76
C PRO A 88 3.36 -4.42 -7.01
N TYR A 89 3.39 -3.12 -6.73
CA TYR A 89 4.51 -2.44 -6.08
C TYR A 89 4.28 -2.25 -4.57
N LEU A 90 3.10 -2.62 -4.07
CA LEU A 90 2.68 -2.23 -2.72
C LEU A 90 3.53 -2.84 -1.62
N HIS A 91 3.88 -4.12 -1.74
CA HIS A 91 4.72 -4.80 -0.75
C HIS A 91 6.07 -4.12 -0.58
N GLN A 92 6.63 -3.62 -1.69
CA GLN A 92 7.90 -2.91 -1.65
C GLN A 92 7.71 -1.53 -1.02
N VAL A 93 6.71 -0.76 -1.46
CA VAL A 93 6.43 0.58 -0.90
C VAL A 93 6.15 0.52 0.60
N MET A 94 5.24 -0.35 1.04
CA MET A 94 4.83 -0.48 2.43
C MET A 94 6.01 -0.88 3.33
N ARG A 95 6.82 -1.85 2.88
CA ARG A 95 8.02 -2.29 3.62
C ARG A 95 9.00 -1.15 3.86
N GLU A 96 9.29 -0.36 2.83
CA GLU A 96 10.25 0.74 2.91
C GLU A 96 9.70 1.88 3.78
N LEU A 97 8.41 2.20 3.67
CA LEU A 97 7.76 3.19 4.53
C LEU A 97 7.79 2.78 6.01
N PHE A 98 7.56 1.50 6.31
CA PHE A 98 7.63 0.97 7.67
C PHE A 98 9.04 1.05 8.24
N GLN A 99 10.05 0.65 7.46
CA GLN A 99 11.46 0.77 7.85
C GLN A 99 11.87 2.23 8.04
N CYS A 100 11.42 3.10 7.15
CA CYS A 100 11.64 4.53 7.25
C CYS A 100 11.09 5.07 8.57
N LEU A 101 9.82 4.80 8.90
CA LEU A 101 9.21 5.22 10.16
C LEU A 101 10.00 4.77 11.39
N GLN A 102 10.46 3.52 11.42
CA GLN A 102 11.26 2.98 12.52
C GLN A 102 12.61 3.69 12.68
N SER A 103 13.18 4.22 11.59
CA SER A 103 14.49 4.89 11.59
C SER A 103 14.42 6.40 11.90
N LEU A 104 13.24 7.00 11.76
CA LEU A 104 13.03 8.43 11.95
C LEU A 104 12.97 8.79 13.43
N GLN A 105 13.63 9.88 13.81
CA GLN A 105 13.59 10.45 15.17
C GLN A 105 12.82 11.78 15.22
N ASP A 106 12.63 12.44 14.08
CA ASP A 106 11.91 13.70 13.99
C ASP A 106 10.40 13.46 13.95
N ALA A 107 9.69 13.94 14.97
CA ALA A 107 8.24 13.81 15.09
C ALA A 107 7.47 14.46 13.92
N ARG A 108 8.00 15.52 13.30
CA ARG A 108 7.35 16.15 12.14
C ARG A 108 7.42 15.24 10.91
N LEU A 109 8.57 14.63 10.68
CA LEU A 109 8.73 13.67 9.59
C LEU A 109 7.89 12.42 9.83
N GLN A 110 7.84 11.91 11.06
CA GLN A 110 6.97 10.79 11.42
C GLN A 110 5.50 11.12 11.16
N GLU A 111 5.03 12.32 11.54
CA GLU A 111 3.67 12.78 11.25
C GLU A 111 3.40 12.76 9.74
N THR A 112 4.28 13.33 8.93
CA THR A 112 4.07 13.37 7.48
C THR A 112 4.04 11.97 6.89
N VAL A 113 4.96 11.08 7.27
CA VAL A 113 5.01 9.72 6.73
C VAL A 113 3.77 8.91 7.16
N VAL A 114 3.27 9.07 8.39
CA VAL A 114 2.03 8.43 8.85
C VAL A 114 0.81 8.96 8.07
N ASN A 115 0.73 10.26 7.78
CA ASN A 115 -0.34 10.81 6.95
C ASN A 115 -0.30 10.26 5.51
N HIS A 116 0.90 10.16 4.94
CA HIS A 116 1.11 9.55 3.62
C HIS A 116 0.70 8.08 3.58
N LEU A 117 1.00 7.33 4.65
CA LEU A 117 0.55 5.96 4.81
C LEU A 117 -0.99 5.87 4.86
N ALA A 118 -1.66 6.80 5.55
CA ALA A 118 -3.12 6.86 5.60
C ALA A 118 -3.73 7.07 4.20
N SER A 119 -3.13 7.96 3.40
CA SER A 119 -3.54 8.18 2.00
C SER A 119 -3.35 6.93 1.14
N ILE A 120 -2.21 6.24 1.27
CA ILE A 120 -1.96 4.98 0.53
C ILE A 120 -3.01 3.93 0.90
N VAL A 121 -3.29 3.75 2.20
CA VAL A 121 -4.32 2.82 2.68
C VAL A 121 -5.69 3.13 2.08
N SER A 122 -6.05 4.42 1.98
CA SER A 122 -7.31 4.82 1.33
C SER A 122 -7.34 4.51 -0.17
N ILE A 123 -6.21 4.60 -0.87
CA ILE A 123 -6.12 4.33 -2.31
C ILE A 123 -6.25 2.84 -2.63
N ILE A 124 -5.60 1.99 -1.83
CA ILE A 124 -5.53 0.54 -2.06
C ILE A 124 -6.79 -0.18 -1.59
N GLY A 125 -7.55 0.43 -0.67
CA GLY A 125 -8.80 -0.10 -0.13
C GLY A 125 -8.63 -1.52 0.45
N PRO A 126 -9.39 -2.52 -0.03
CA PRO A 126 -9.41 -3.86 0.57
C PRO A 126 -8.04 -4.58 0.52
N HIS A 127 -7.15 -4.19 -0.40
CA HIS A 127 -5.79 -4.73 -0.46
C HIS A 127 -4.94 -4.36 0.76
N ALA A 128 -5.37 -3.38 1.57
CA ALA A 128 -4.73 -3.05 2.85
C ALA A 128 -4.76 -4.20 3.86
N LYS A 129 -5.61 -5.22 3.66
CA LYS A 129 -5.79 -6.36 4.56
C LYS A 129 -4.50 -7.10 4.85
N GLU A 130 -3.60 -7.21 3.87
CA GLU A 130 -2.33 -7.90 4.07
C GLU A 130 -1.41 -7.15 5.06
N PHE A 131 -1.51 -5.83 5.12
CA PHE A 131 -0.64 -4.97 5.92
C PHE A 131 -1.28 -4.53 7.24
N VAL A 132 -2.52 -4.93 7.52
CA VAL A 132 -3.30 -4.44 8.67
C VAL A 132 -2.58 -4.65 10.01
N HIS A 133 -1.90 -5.79 10.18
CA HIS A 133 -1.16 -6.09 11.41
C HIS A 133 -0.03 -5.09 11.65
N ASP A 134 0.75 -4.80 10.60
CA ASP A 134 1.87 -3.85 10.67
C ASP A 134 1.38 -2.41 10.84
N VAL A 135 0.30 -2.04 10.14
CA VAL A 135 -0.34 -0.73 10.29
C VAL A 135 -0.83 -0.52 11.73
N VAL A 136 -1.51 -1.50 12.32
CA VAL A 136 -1.96 -1.43 13.72
C VAL A 136 -0.78 -1.36 14.69
N ASN A 137 0.31 -2.09 14.42
CA ASN A 137 1.54 -1.99 15.22
C ASN A 137 2.13 -0.57 15.18
N ILE A 138 2.21 0.04 13.99
CA ILE A 138 2.72 1.39 13.80
C ILE A 138 1.85 2.42 14.51
N ILE A 139 0.52 2.30 14.37
CA ILE A 139 -0.46 3.16 15.05
C ILE A 139 -0.20 3.15 16.56
N ILE A 140 -0.11 1.96 17.18
CA ILE A 140 0.08 1.83 18.63
C ILE A 140 1.46 2.37 19.05
N ALA A 141 2.51 2.10 18.28
CA ALA A 141 3.87 2.54 18.59
C ALA A 141 4.04 4.06 18.52
N HIS A 142 3.37 4.72 17.57
CA HIS A 142 3.53 6.16 17.33
C HIS A 142 2.44 7.01 18.01
N TRP A 143 1.48 6.39 18.69
CA TRP A 143 0.31 7.08 19.28
C TRP A 143 0.68 8.18 20.28
N TRP A 144 1.76 8.00 21.06
CA TRP A 144 2.10 8.87 22.20
C TRP A 144 3.37 9.72 21.97
N ILE A 145 3.83 9.85 20.72
CA ILE A 145 5.07 10.59 20.41
C ILE A 145 4.85 12.11 20.48
N SER A 146 3.81 12.59 19.80
CA SER A 146 3.43 14.01 19.81
C SER A 146 1.94 14.15 19.45
N PRO A 147 1.28 15.25 19.83
CA PRO A 147 -0.12 15.47 19.49
C PRO A 147 -0.39 15.43 17.98
N ALA A 148 0.56 15.88 17.16
CA ALA A 148 0.44 15.90 15.71
C ALA A 148 0.59 14.49 15.09
N VAL A 149 1.57 13.71 15.57
CA VAL A 149 1.74 12.30 15.16
C VAL A 149 0.54 11.46 15.60
N GLN A 150 0.01 11.71 16.80
CA GLN A 150 -1.20 11.07 17.30
C GLN A 150 -2.40 11.34 16.39
N ARG A 151 -2.58 12.58 15.93
CA ARG A 151 -3.63 12.93 14.96
C ARG A 151 -3.46 12.19 13.64
N ALA A 152 -2.23 12.10 13.13
CA ALA A 152 -1.93 11.31 11.94
C ALA A 152 -2.26 9.82 12.15
N ALA A 153 -1.95 9.27 13.33
CA ALA A 153 -2.26 7.89 13.68
C ALA A 153 -3.77 7.62 13.77
N ILE A 154 -4.56 8.57 14.30
CA ILE A 154 -6.03 8.52 14.30
C ILE A 154 -6.58 8.51 12.88
N ARG A 155 -6.04 9.36 12.00
CA ARG A 155 -6.42 9.37 10.58
C ARG A 155 -6.09 8.06 9.88
N LEU A 156 -4.89 7.53 10.11
CA LEU A 156 -4.49 6.21 9.59
C LEU A 156 -5.42 5.10 10.09
N LEU A 157 -5.80 5.14 11.37
CA LEU A 157 -6.77 4.22 11.95
C LEU A 157 -8.15 4.33 11.26
N GLY A 158 -8.61 5.54 10.96
CA GLY A 158 -9.85 5.76 10.21
C GLY A 158 -9.78 5.25 8.77
N SER A 159 -8.66 5.51 8.08
CA SER A 159 -8.42 5.01 6.72
C SER A 159 -8.44 3.48 6.68
N ILE A 160 -7.74 2.81 7.59
CA ILE A 160 -7.67 1.34 7.61
C ILE A 160 -9.00 0.70 8.02
N SER A 161 -9.73 1.30 8.98
CA SER A 161 -11.05 0.80 9.38
C SER A 161 -12.07 0.94 8.26
N SER A 162 -12.03 2.06 7.51
CA SER A 162 -12.90 2.29 6.36
C SER A 162 -12.56 1.36 5.18
N ALA A 163 -11.27 1.17 4.90
CA ALA A 163 -10.79 0.32 3.82
C ALA A 163 -11.15 -1.17 3.99
N LEU A 164 -11.22 -1.64 5.25
CA LEU A 164 -11.49 -3.05 5.58
C LEU A 164 -12.94 -3.32 6.02
N GLY A 165 -13.65 -2.32 6.54
CA GLY A 165 -15.00 -2.49 7.07
C GLY A 165 -15.06 -3.60 8.12
N SER A 166 -15.91 -4.62 7.88
CA SER A 166 -16.09 -5.74 8.81
C SER A 166 -14.82 -6.54 9.10
N ASP A 167 -13.88 -6.57 8.16
CA ASP A 167 -12.62 -7.31 8.33
C ASP A 167 -11.69 -6.65 9.37
N PHE A 168 -11.96 -5.41 9.76
CA PHE A 168 -11.20 -4.71 10.78
C PHE A 168 -11.58 -5.12 12.22
N ARG A 169 -12.76 -5.74 12.41
CA ARG A 169 -13.32 -6.07 13.74
C ARG A 169 -12.34 -6.78 14.70
N PRO A 170 -11.56 -7.80 14.27
CA PRO A 170 -10.62 -8.48 15.17
C PRO A 170 -9.58 -7.56 15.81
N PHE A 171 -9.24 -6.45 15.16
CA PHE A 171 -8.23 -5.50 15.60
C PHE A 171 -8.76 -4.45 16.59
N ILE A 172 -10.08 -4.28 16.69
CA ILE A 172 -10.69 -3.29 17.58
C ILE A 172 -10.32 -3.59 19.03
N SER A 173 -10.46 -4.85 19.47
CA SER A 173 -10.13 -5.28 20.84
C SER A 173 -8.71 -4.87 21.28
N ARG A 174 -7.76 -4.89 20.35
CA ARG A 174 -6.37 -4.51 20.58
C ARG A 174 -6.18 -2.99 20.70
N LEU A 175 -7.01 -2.21 20.01
CA LEU A 175 -6.95 -0.75 20.01
C LEU A 175 -7.80 -0.11 21.12
N THR A 176 -8.81 -0.82 21.64
CA THR A 176 -9.69 -0.35 22.71
C THR A 176 -8.93 0.25 23.91
N PRO A 177 -7.89 -0.38 24.47
CA PRO A 177 -7.17 0.21 25.62
C PRO A 177 -6.50 1.55 25.28
N THR A 178 -5.99 1.68 24.05
CA THR A 178 -5.34 2.92 23.57
C THR A 178 -6.36 4.03 23.37
N LEU A 179 -7.51 3.72 22.75
CA LEU A 179 -8.60 4.67 22.53
C LEU A 179 -9.21 5.15 23.85
N LEU A 180 -9.47 4.24 24.80
CA LEU A 180 -10.01 4.58 26.11
C LEU A 180 -9.03 5.42 26.93
N ARG A 181 -7.73 5.10 26.86
CA ARG A 181 -6.69 5.90 27.52
C ARG A 181 -6.65 7.32 26.96
N MET A 182 -6.72 7.45 25.64
CA MET A 182 -6.77 8.75 24.98
C MET A 182 -7.99 9.54 25.44
N LEU A 183 -9.20 8.96 25.42
CA LEU A 183 -10.42 9.65 25.86
C LEU A 183 -10.32 10.20 27.30
N LYS A 184 -9.55 9.54 28.18
CA LYS A 184 -9.37 9.95 29.57
C LYS A 184 -8.29 11.02 29.77
N GLN A 185 -7.24 11.01 28.95
CA GLN A 185 -6.02 11.79 29.17
C GLN A 185 -5.80 12.89 28.13
N GLU A 186 -6.54 12.90 27.04
CA GLU A 186 -6.35 13.85 25.95
C GLU A 186 -6.74 15.25 26.37
N THR A 187 -5.83 16.19 26.12
CA THR A 187 -6.01 17.62 26.41
C THR A 187 -6.13 18.46 25.15
N ASP A 188 -5.72 17.93 23.99
CA ASP A 188 -5.82 18.62 22.70
C ASP A 188 -7.21 18.47 22.09
N GLU A 189 -7.91 19.60 21.92
CA GLU A 189 -9.29 19.65 21.40
C GLU A 189 -9.40 19.07 19.99
N ALA A 190 -8.41 19.30 19.13
CA ALA A 190 -8.47 18.82 17.76
C ALA A 190 -8.20 17.31 17.67
N ASN A 191 -7.41 16.76 18.59
CA ASN A 191 -7.26 15.31 18.73
C ASN A 191 -8.54 14.66 19.28
N LEU A 192 -9.24 15.31 20.22
CA LEU A 192 -10.54 14.85 20.70
C LEU A 192 -11.59 14.83 19.58
N ILE A 193 -11.70 15.90 18.78
CA ILE A 193 -12.61 15.96 17.63
C ILE A 193 -12.31 14.81 16.66
N ALA A 194 -11.04 14.63 16.27
CA ALA A 194 -10.65 13.55 15.38
C ALA A 194 -10.97 12.16 15.95
N LEU A 195 -10.82 11.97 17.27
CA LEU A 195 -11.19 10.72 17.95
C LEU A 195 -12.71 10.50 17.93
N PHE A 196 -13.52 11.52 18.18
CA PHE A 196 -14.98 11.39 18.12
C PHE A 196 -15.48 11.09 16.71
N ASP A 197 -14.93 11.75 15.69
CA ASP A 197 -15.23 11.45 14.29
C ASP A 197 -14.85 10.00 13.95
N LEU A 198 -13.68 9.55 14.41
CA LEU A 198 -13.24 8.18 14.26
C LEU A 198 -14.21 7.21 14.95
N LEU A 199 -14.62 7.48 16.19
CA LEU A 199 -15.56 6.65 16.95
C LEU A 199 -16.93 6.58 16.28
N GLY A 200 -17.41 7.68 15.68
CA GLY A 200 -18.64 7.67 14.88
C GLY A 200 -18.56 6.69 13.71
N ASN A 201 -17.44 6.70 12.98
CA ASN A 201 -17.20 5.80 11.85
C ASN A 201 -16.98 4.33 12.31
N LEU A 202 -16.29 4.13 13.43
CA LEU A 202 -16.12 2.82 14.04
C LEU A 202 -17.40 2.30 14.70
N GLY A 203 -18.37 3.16 15.05
CA GLY A 203 -19.63 2.79 15.69
C GLY A 203 -20.39 1.71 14.92
N ILE A 204 -20.38 1.80 13.59
CA ILE A 204 -20.98 0.82 12.68
C ILE A 204 -20.26 -0.55 12.77
N LEU A 205 -18.96 -0.54 13.07
CA LEU A 205 -18.14 -1.75 13.26
C LEU A 205 -18.18 -2.28 14.71
N LEU A 206 -18.61 -1.43 15.64
CA LEU A 206 -18.64 -1.68 17.08
C LEU A 206 -19.97 -2.25 17.58
N GLU A 207 -21.03 -2.37 16.76
CA GLU A 207 -22.35 -2.88 17.19
C GLU A 207 -22.27 -4.18 18.01
N ASP A 208 -21.36 -5.10 17.67
CA ASP A 208 -21.16 -6.37 18.39
C ASP A 208 -20.16 -6.29 19.57
N HIS A 209 -19.49 -5.15 19.76
CA HIS A 209 -18.45 -4.92 20.78
C HIS A 209 -18.83 -3.84 21.81
N VAL A 210 -20.01 -3.23 21.68
CA VAL A 210 -20.55 -2.23 22.62
C VAL A 210 -20.60 -2.78 24.05
N HIS A 211 -20.76 -4.09 24.23
CA HIS A 211 -20.79 -4.74 25.56
C HIS A 211 -19.50 -4.55 26.38
N ILE A 212 -18.38 -4.16 25.77
CA ILE A 212 -17.09 -3.93 26.45
C ILE A 212 -16.97 -2.47 26.93
N LEU A 213 -17.83 -1.57 26.46
CA LEU A 213 -17.82 -0.14 26.79
C LEU A 213 -18.78 0.26 27.92
N VAL A 214 -19.57 -0.68 28.45
CA VAL A 214 -20.47 -0.53 29.61
C VAL A 214 -19.83 -1.18 30.83
#